data_AF-A0ABC8STU3-F1
#
_entry.id   AF-A0ABC8STU3-F1
#
_cell.length_a   1.000
_cell.length_b   1.000
_cell.length_c   1.000
_cell.angle_alpha   90.00
_cell.angle_beta   90.00
_cell.angle_gamma   90.00
#
_symmetry.space_group_name_H-M   'P 1'
#
loop_
_entity.id
_entity.type
_entity.pdbx_description
1 polymer ?
#
loop_
_entity_poly.entity_id
_entity_poly.type
_entity_poly.pdbx_seq_one_letter_code
_entity_poly.pdbx_strand_id
1 'polypeptide(L)'
;MLCAAPPEDAKKFKLGDPRTFHYLNQTNCYEVANVDDAREYLETRNAMDVVGISQDEQEAIFRVVAAILHLGNIDFIKGKEPDSSKLKDEKSLYHLQTAAELLMCDKNALEDSLCKRVIVTPDGNITKLLDPAAAVTSRDALAKTIYSRLFDWIVDKINNSIGQDPNAKSIIGVLDIYGFESFKINSFEQLCINLTNEKLQQHFNQHVFKMEQEEYTMEEINWSYVEFVDNQDKPGGIIALLDEACKPKLARTDFTINHYAGDVTYQADQFLDKNKDYVIAEHQALLDASNCPFVANLFPPLPEETSKQSKFSSIGTRFKQQLQALMETLNTTEPHYIRCVKPNAVLKPGIFENFN
;
A
#
# COMPACT_ATOMS: atom_id res chain seq x y z
N MET A 1 -15.68 8.58 -5.62
CA MET A 1 -15.89 8.11 -7.00
C MET A 1 -16.93 6.98 -7.13
N LEU A 2 -16.66 5.72 -6.76
CA LEU A 2 -17.56 4.61 -7.13
C LEU A 2 -18.98 4.69 -6.51
N CYS A 3 -19.11 5.22 -5.29
CA CYS A 3 -20.43 5.51 -4.68
C CYS A 3 -21.21 6.64 -5.40
N ALA A 4 -20.53 7.44 -6.23
CA ALA A 4 -21.10 8.51 -7.05
C ALA A 4 -21.25 8.10 -8.54
N ALA A 5 -21.00 6.82 -8.87
CA ALA A 5 -21.20 6.30 -10.21
C ALA A 5 -22.68 6.43 -10.65
N PRO A 6 -22.97 6.37 -11.97
CA PRO A 6 -24.34 6.40 -12.47
C PRO A 6 -25.25 5.40 -11.73
N PRO A 7 -26.55 5.73 -11.52
CA PRO A 7 -27.43 4.91 -10.69
C PRO A 7 -27.53 3.44 -11.11
N GLU A 8 -27.35 3.15 -12.41
CA GLU A 8 -27.33 1.79 -12.95
C GLU A 8 -26.13 1.00 -12.42
N ASP A 9 -24.92 1.58 -12.44
CA ASP A 9 -23.69 0.98 -11.94
C ASP A 9 -23.71 0.86 -10.42
N ALA A 10 -24.13 1.91 -9.72
CA ALA A 10 -24.25 1.89 -8.26
C ALA A 10 -25.22 0.78 -7.80
N LYS A 11 -26.37 0.62 -8.48
CA LYS A 11 -27.34 -0.43 -8.18
C LYS A 11 -26.79 -1.83 -8.52
N LYS A 12 -26.09 -1.97 -9.64
CA LYS A 12 -25.45 -3.22 -10.08
C LYS A 12 -24.47 -3.75 -9.04
N PHE A 13 -23.68 -2.86 -8.44
CA PHE A 13 -22.71 -3.21 -7.41
C PHE A 13 -23.26 -3.12 -5.98
N LYS A 14 -24.58 -2.90 -5.82
CA LYS A 14 -25.27 -2.76 -4.52
C LYS A 14 -24.65 -1.68 -3.61
N LEU A 15 -24.16 -0.61 -4.24
CA LEU A 15 -23.57 0.52 -3.56
C LEU A 15 -24.64 1.55 -3.17
N GLY A 16 -24.31 2.32 -2.13
CA GLY A 16 -25.14 3.41 -1.63
C GLY A 16 -24.26 4.56 -1.13
N ASP A 17 -24.77 5.32 -0.17
CA ASP A 17 -24.07 6.46 0.42
C ASP A 17 -22.72 6.02 1.02
N PRO A 18 -21.60 6.72 0.73
CA PRO A 18 -20.27 6.37 1.24
C PRO A 18 -20.21 6.29 2.78
N ARG A 19 -21.06 7.05 3.49
CA ARG A 19 -21.16 7.04 4.96
C ARG A 19 -21.61 5.69 5.51
N THR A 20 -22.23 4.85 4.69
CA THR A 20 -22.70 3.52 5.09
C THR A 20 -21.61 2.46 5.05
N PHE A 21 -20.44 2.77 4.46
CA PHE A 21 -19.31 1.85 4.34
C PHE A 21 -18.23 2.18 5.37
N HIS A 22 -17.89 1.18 6.19
CA HIS A 22 -16.94 1.27 7.29
C HIS A 22 -15.59 1.84 6.83
N TYR A 23 -15.04 1.34 5.72
CA TYR A 23 -13.76 1.82 5.20
C TYR A 23 -13.77 3.27 4.71
N LEU A 24 -14.95 3.86 4.46
CA LEU A 24 -15.08 5.23 3.97
C LEU A 24 -15.52 6.22 5.06
N ASN A 25 -16.01 5.74 6.22
CA ASN A 25 -16.63 6.59 7.24
C ASN A 25 -15.78 6.81 8.50
N GLN A 26 -14.47 6.52 8.45
CA GLN A 26 -13.58 6.65 9.61
C GLN A 26 -13.14 8.10 9.89
N THR A 27 -13.14 8.98 8.89
CA THR A 27 -12.56 10.33 8.98
C THR A 27 -13.59 11.46 8.99
N ASN A 28 -14.88 11.13 8.79
CA ASN A 28 -15.97 12.09 8.57
C ASN A 28 -15.75 13.08 7.39
N CYS A 29 -14.83 12.78 6.48
CA CYS A 29 -14.58 13.55 5.27
C CYS A 29 -15.07 12.75 4.05
N TYR A 30 -16.05 13.30 3.33
CA TYR A 30 -16.71 12.61 2.19
C TYR A 30 -16.71 13.44 0.91
N GLU A 31 -16.30 14.70 0.98
CA GLU A 31 -16.32 15.64 -0.13
C GLU A 31 -14.97 16.39 -0.13
N VAL A 32 -14.41 16.55 -1.32
CA VAL A 32 -13.20 17.34 -1.54
C VAL A 32 -13.57 18.59 -2.31
N ALA A 33 -13.13 19.76 -1.84
CA ALA A 33 -13.44 21.02 -2.48
C ALA A 33 -12.98 21.03 -3.95
N ASN A 34 -13.88 21.42 -4.86
CA ASN A 34 -13.67 21.49 -6.31
C ASN A 34 -13.48 20.14 -7.04
N VAL A 35 -13.81 19.02 -6.40
CA VAL A 35 -13.80 17.69 -7.03
C VAL A 35 -15.23 17.20 -7.19
N ASP A 36 -15.58 16.75 -8.40
CA ASP A 36 -16.86 16.10 -8.69
C ASP A 36 -16.63 14.61 -8.90
N ASP A 37 -16.88 13.82 -7.86
CA ASP A 37 -16.65 12.37 -7.85
C ASP A 37 -17.39 11.61 -8.97
N ALA A 38 -18.54 12.11 -9.43
CA ALA A 38 -19.30 11.50 -10.52
C ALA A 38 -18.63 11.77 -11.87
N ARG A 39 -18.11 12.99 -12.06
CA ARG A 39 -17.31 13.33 -13.24
C ARG A 39 -15.99 12.57 -13.27
N GLU A 40 -15.25 12.53 -12.16
CA GLU A 40 -13.98 11.79 -12.04
C GLU A 40 -14.15 10.29 -12.34
N TYR A 41 -15.29 9.70 -11.96
CA TYR A 41 -15.62 8.32 -12.33
C TYR A 41 -15.68 8.13 -13.85
N LEU A 42 -16.36 9.03 -14.57
CA LEU A 42 -16.48 8.96 -16.03
C LEU A 42 -15.12 9.22 -16.71
N GLU A 43 -14.36 10.20 -16.22
CA GLU A 43 -13.02 10.50 -16.73
C GLU A 43 -12.07 9.31 -16.53
N THR A 44 -12.15 8.63 -15.39
CA THR A 44 -11.39 7.40 -15.11
C THR A 44 -11.74 6.29 -16.10
N ARG A 45 -13.03 6.07 -16.42
CA ARG A 45 -13.44 5.07 -17.42
C ARG A 45 -12.92 5.40 -18.81
N ASN A 46 -13.01 6.67 -19.21
CA ASN A 46 -12.47 7.13 -20.48
C ASN A 46 -10.94 6.93 -20.54
N ALA A 47 -10.21 7.17 -19.45
CA ALA A 47 -8.78 6.90 -19.38
C ALA A 47 -8.47 5.40 -19.50
N MET A 48 -9.27 4.54 -18.85
CA MET A 48 -9.15 3.08 -18.98
C MET A 48 -9.37 2.60 -20.42
N ASP A 49 -10.34 3.19 -21.15
CA ASP A 49 -10.55 2.91 -22.57
C ASP A 49 -9.33 3.26 -23.42
N VAL A 50 -8.70 4.41 -23.16
CA VAL A 50 -7.49 4.86 -23.88
C VAL A 50 -6.30 3.93 -23.63
N VAL A 51 -6.15 3.42 -22.41
CA VAL A 51 -5.11 2.44 -22.04
C VAL A 51 -5.39 1.05 -22.64
N GLY A 52 -6.60 0.79 -23.15
CA GLY A 52 -6.98 -0.51 -23.70
C GLY A 52 -7.45 -1.51 -22.65
N ILE A 53 -7.99 -1.02 -21.54
CA ILE A 53 -8.72 -1.84 -20.57
C ILE A 53 -10.15 -1.99 -21.09
N SER A 54 -10.53 -3.23 -21.43
CA SER A 54 -11.84 -3.54 -22.01
C SER A 54 -12.98 -3.23 -21.03
N GLN A 55 -14.21 -3.06 -21.54
CA GLN A 55 -15.37 -2.79 -20.70
C GLN A 55 -15.65 -3.91 -19.68
N ASP A 56 -15.40 -5.17 -20.04
CA ASP A 56 -15.52 -6.32 -19.13
C ASP A 56 -14.46 -6.27 -18.01
N GLU A 57 -13.22 -5.85 -18.34
CA GLU A 57 -12.16 -5.63 -17.35
C GLU A 57 -12.49 -4.44 -16.43
N GLN A 58 -12.95 -3.30 -16.99
CA GLN A 58 -13.39 -2.14 -16.19
C GLN A 58 -14.50 -2.51 -15.21
N GLU A 59 -15.49 -3.27 -15.69
CA GLU A 59 -16.55 -3.77 -14.84
C GLU A 59 -16.00 -4.67 -13.73
N ALA A 60 -15.07 -5.57 -14.05
CA ALA A 60 -14.44 -6.43 -13.05
C ALA A 60 -13.64 -5.63 -12.01
N ILE A 61 -12.90 -4.60 -12.41
CA ILE A 61 -12.18 -3.68 -11.51
C ILE A 61 -13.16 -3.04 -10.52
N PHE A 62 -14.24 -2.42 -11.01
CA PHE A 62 -15.21 -1.76 -10.14
C PHE A 62 -15.98 -2.75 -9.26
N ARG A 63 -16.28 -3.95 -9.77
CA ARG A 63 -16.88 -5.04 -9.01
C ARG A 63 -16.01 -5.46 -7.83
N VAL A 64 -14.69 -5.59 -8.06
CA VAL A 64 -13.71 -5.94 -7.01
C VAL A 64 -13.62 -4.83 -5.96
N VAL A 65 -13.56 -3.56 -6.38
CA VAL A 65 -13.56 -2.42 -5.45
C VAL A 65 -14.85 -2.36 -4.62
N ALA A 66 -16.01 -2.60 -5.23
CA ALA A 66 -17.28 -2.69 -4.52
C ALA A 66 -17.29 -3.85 -3.50
N ALA A 67 -16.73 -5.01 -3.86
CA ALA A 67 -16.61 -6.13 -2.95
C ALA A 67 -15.78 -5.78 -1.71
N ILE A 68 -14.68 -5.04 -1.87
CA ILE A 68 -13.86 -4.55 -0.74
C ILE A 68 -14.67 -3.66 0.20
N LEU A 69 -15.50 -2.76 -0.34
CA LEU A 69 -16.38 -1.91 0.48
C LEU A 69 -17.38 -2.75 1.28
N HIS A 70 -17.97 -3.77 0.65
CA HIS A 70 -18.87 -4.69 1.35
C HIS A 70 -18.15 -5.53 2.40
N LEU A 71 -16.93 -6.03 2.11
CA LEU A 71 -16.11 -6.74 3.09
C LEU A 71 -15.94 -5.89 4.36
N GLY A 72 -15.63 -4.59 4.24
CA GLY A 72 -15.44 -3.70 5.39
C GLY A 72 -16.65 -3.58 6.31
N ASN A 73 -17.86 -3.86 5.84
CA ASN A 73 -19.09 -3.82 6.63
C ASN A 73 -19.44 -5.15 7.32
N ILE A 74 -18.61 -6.18 7.18
CA ILE A 74 -18.82 -7.46 7.87
C ILE A 74 -18.28 -7.33 9.29
N ASP A 75 -19.20 -7.29 10.26
CA ASP A 75 -18.91 -7.31 11.69
C ASP A 75 -19.04 -8.72 12.28
N PHE A 76 -18.18 -9.01 13.27
CA PHE A 76 -18.13 -10.29 13.98
C PHE A 76 -18.44 -10.14 15.47
N ILE A 77 -19.07 -11.15 16.06
CA ILE A 77 -19.31 -11.29 17.50
C ILE A 77 -18.83 -12.67 17.98
N LYS A 78 -18.74 -12.86 19.29
CA LYS A 78 -18.30 -14.12 19.89
C LYS A 78 -19.21 -15.29 19.43
N GLY A 79 -18.57 -16.36 18.98
CA GLY A 79 -19.19 -17.60 18.57
C GLY A 79 -19.59 -18.49 19.76
N LYS A 80 -19.86 -19.77 19.47
CA LYS A 80 -20.24 -20.75 20.50
C LYS A 80 -19.05 -21.21 21.34
N GLU A 81 -17.86 -21.21 20.75
CA GLU A 81 -16.63 -21.66 21.39
C GLU A 81 -15.86 -20.45 21.94
N PRO A 82 -14.97 -20.63 22.94
CA PRO A 82 -14.26 -19.53 23.58
C PRO A 82 -13.49 -18.64 22.61
N ASP A 83 -12.85 -19.25 21.61
CA ASP A 83 -11.96 -18.60 20.64
C ASP A 83 -12.58 -18.54 19.23
N SER A 84 -13.92 -18.61 19.13
CA SER A 84 -14.60 -18.52 17.83
C SER A 84 -15.38 -17.24 17.65
N SER A 85 -15.56 -16.87 16.38
CA SER A 85 -16.37 -15.77 15.91
C SER A 85 -17.59 -16.29 15.15
N LYS A 86 -18.57 -15.42 14.97
CA LYS A 86 -19.67 -15.55 14.02
C LYS A 86 -20.08 -14.17 13.53
N LEU A 87 -20.84 -14.11 12.44
CA LEU A 87 -21.41 -12.85 11.96
C LEU A 87 -22.30 -12.21 13.04
N LYS A 88 -22.22 -10.88 13.14
CA LYS A 88 -22.95 -10.09 14.13
C LYS A 88 -24.47 -10.11 13.94
N ASP A 89 -24.93 -9.86 12.73
CA ASP A 89 -26.34 -9.66 12.40
C ASP A 89 -26.64 -9.92 10.91
N GLU A 90 -27.91 -9.73 10.52
CA GLU A 90 -28.36 -9.86 9.13
C GLU A 90 -27.68 -8.87 8.17
N LYS A 91 -27.21 -7.72 8.67
CA LYS A 91 -26.48 -6.74 7.87
C LYS A 91 -25.09 -7.25 7.52
N SER A 92 -24.37 -7.84 8.47
CA SER A 92 -23.11 -8.54 8.19
C SER A 92 -23.31 -9.69 7.19
N LEU A 93 -24.40 -10.45 7.33
CA LEU A 93 -24.74 -11.54 6.40
C LEU A 93 -25.00 -11.03 4.98
N TYR A 94 -25.77 -9.94 4.85
CA TYR A 94 -26.03 -9.30 3.56
C TYR A 94 -24.73 -8.85 2.87
N HIS A 95 -23.82 -8.24 3.62
CA HIS A 95 -22.55 -7.77 3.08
C HIS A 95 -21.59 -8.91 2.74
N LEU A 96 -21.54 -9.98 3.55
CA LEU A 96 -20.80 -11.20 3.23
C LEU A 96 -21.32 -11.83 1.93
N GLN A 97 -22.64 -11.98 1.81
CA GLN A 97 -23.26 -12.55 0.61
C GLN A 97 -22.99 -11.69 -0.62
N THR A 98 -23.11 -10.37 -0.48
CA THR A 98 -22.84 -9.44 -1.57
C THR A 98 -21.36 -9.48 -1.98
N ALA A 99 -20.42 -9.51 -1.03
CA ALA A 99 -19.00 -9.65 -1.34
C ALA A 99 -18.70 -10.97 -2.07
N ALA A 100 -19.28 -12.09 -1.63
CA ALA A 100 -19.14 -13.38 -2.28
C ALA A 100 -19.70 -13.38 -3.71
N GLU A 101 -20.86 -12.77 -3.93
CA GLU A 101 -21.47 -12.61 -5.27
C GLU A 101 -20.58 -11.75 -6.20
N LEU A 102 -20.06 -10.63 -5.71
CA LEU A 102 -19.21 -9.72 -6.50
C LEU A 102 -17.83 -10.34 -6.81
N LEU A 103 -17.24 -11.08 -5.86
CA LEU A 103 -16.00 -11.83 -6.05
C LEU A 103 -16.22 -13.16 -6.79
N MET A 104 -17.48 -13.55 -7.02
CA MET A 104 -17.90 -14.81 -7.63
C MET A 104 -17.29 -16.06 -6.96
N CYS A 105 -17.18 -16.03 -5.63
CA CYS A 105 -16.67 -17.14 -4.82
C CYS A 105 -17.76 -17.73 -3.92
N ASP A 106 -17.50 -18.89 -3.30
CA ASP A 106 -18.45 -19.52 -2.40
C ASP A 106 -18.61 -18.72 -1.09
N LYS A 107 -19.86 -18.45 -0.70
CA LYS A 107 -20.18 -17.65 0.49
C LYS A 107 -19.67 -18.28 1.79
N ASN A 108 -19.80 -19.60 1.92
CA ASN A 108 -19.42 -20.31 3.13
C ASN A 108 -17.90 -20.44 3.22
N ALA A 109 -17.24 -20.67 2.08
CA ALA A 109 -15.78 -20.64 1.98
C ALA A 109 -15.22 -19.24 2.32
N LEU A 110 -15.89 -18.16 1.87
CA LEU A 110 -15.53 -16.80 2.27
C LEU A 110 -15.68 -16.62 3.79
N GLU A 111 -16.81 -17.01 4.38
CA GLU A 111 -17.01 -16.93 5.83
C GLU A 111 -15.96 -17.72 6.61
N ASP A 112 -15.66 -18.94 6.16
CA ASP A 112 -14.66 -19.81 6.75
C ASP A 112 -13.26 -19.21 6.65
N SER A 113 -12.90 -18.61 5.52
CA SER A 113 -11.61 -17.95 5.34
C SER A 113 -11.39 -16.76 6.29
N LEU A 114 -12.49 -16.12 6.72
CA LEU A 114 -12.49 -14.99 7.65
C LEU A 114 -12.50 -15.43 9.12
N CYS A 115 -13.14 -16.57 9.43
CA CYS A 115 -13.36 -17.02 10.81
C CYS A 115 -12.46 -18.19 11.24
N LYS A 116 -11.69 -18.79 10.32
CA LYS A 116 -10.87 -19.97 10.57
C LYS A 116 -9.47 -19.77 9.99
N ARG A 117 -8.48 -20.45 10.58
CA ARG A 117 -7.11 -20.55 10.08
C ARG A 117 -6.67 -22.01 10.12
N VAL A 118 -6.14 -22.50 9.01
CA VAL A 118 -5.55 -23.83 8.89
C VAL A 118 -4.05 -23.71 9.21
N ILE A 119 -3.63 -24.48 10.20
CA ILE A 119 -2.23 -24.60 10.60
C ILE A 119 -1.74 -25.95 10.09
N VAL A 120 -0.83 -25.92 9.13
CA VAL A 120 -0.18 -27.12 8.60
C VAL A 120 0.88 -27.56 9.59
N THR A 121 0.73 -28.76 10.15
CA THR A 121 1.75 -29.41 11.00
C THR A 121 2.27 -30.68 10.32
N PRO A 122 3.41 -31.23 10.75
CA PRO A 122 3.91 -32.51 10.22
C PRO A 122 2.92 -33.67 10.35
N ASP A 123 2.03 -33.60 11.35
CA ASP A 123 1.03 -34.63 11.65
C ASP A 123 -0.32 -34.39 10.96
N GLY A 124 -0.47 -33.30 10.21
CA GLY A 124 -1.67 -32.96 9.44
C GLY A 124 -2.12 -31.51 9.60
N ASN A 125 -3.29 -31.20 9.01
CA ASN A 125 -3.87 -29.87 9.06
C ASN A 125 -4.75 -29.70 10.29
N ILE A 126 -4.45 -28.69 11.12
CA ILE A 126 -5.25 -28.32 12.29
C ILE A 126 -6.02 -27.05 11.96
N THR A 127 -7.35 -27.09 12.09
CA THR A 127 -8.18 -25.89 11.92
C THR A 127 -8.35 -25.19 13.25
N LYS A 128 -7.87 -23.95 13.35
CA LYS A 128 -8.04 -23.05 14.49
C LYS A 128 -9.17 -22.06 14.19
N LEU A 129 -10.10 -21.89 15.13
CA LEU A 129 -11.11 -20.84 15.06
C LEU A 129 -10.51 -19.49 15.47
N LEU A 130 -11.01 -18.42 14.86
CA LEU A 130 -10.58 -17.05 15.14
C LEU A 130 -11.60 -16.38 16.03
N ASP A 131 -11.12 -15.66 17.05
CA ASP A 131 -11.98 -14.78 17.85
C ASP A 131 -12.43 -13.56 17.00
N PRO A 132 -13.40 -12.76 17.48
CA PRO A 132 -13.92 -11.64 16.69
C PRO A 132 -12.86 -10.62 16.27
N ALA A 133 -11.85 -10.35 17.10
CA ALA A 133 -10.80 -9.39 16.76
C ALA A 133 -9.86 -9.96 15.69
N ALA A 134 -9.50 -11.23 15.79
CA ALA A 134 -8.73 -11.93 14.78
C ALA A 134 -9.48 -12.06 13.45
N ALA A 135 -10.82 -12.26 13.48
CA ALA A 135 -11.65 -12.29 12.28
C ALA A 135 -11.71 -10.93 11.57
N VAL A 136 -11.79 -9.82 12.33
CA VAL A 136 -11.66 -8.46 11.79
C VAL A 136 -10.30 -8.27 11.11
N THR A 137 -9.21 -8.68 11.76
CA THR A 137 -7.87 -8.62 11.16
C THR A 137 -7.77 -9.48 9.89
N SER A 138 -8.40 -10.65 9.86
CA SER A 138 -8.46 -11.50 8.66
C SER A 138 -9.21 -10.82 7.52
N ARG A 139 -10.38 -10.22 7.80
CA ARG A 139 -11.17 -9.44 6.84
C ARG A 139 -10.37 -8.27 6.25
N ASP A 140 -9.70 -7.50 7.10
CA ASP A 140 -8.91 -6.36 6.66
C ASP A 140 -7.66 -6.79 5.88
N ALA A 141 -7.07 -7.94 6.22
CA ALA A 141 -6.00 -8.54 5.43
C ALA A 141 -6.49 -8.97 4.05
N LEU A 142 -7.66 -9.63 3.95
CA LEU A 142 -8.28 -9.99 2.66
C LEU A 142 -8.50 -8.74 1.79
N ALA A 143 -9.13 -7.71 2.35
CA ALA A 143 -9.42 -6.46 1.65
C ALA A 143 -8.15 -5.79 1.12
N LYS A 144 -7.10 -5.68 1.95
CA LYS A 144 -5.80 -5.13 1.56
C LYS A 144 -5.14 -5.94 0.44
N THR A 145 -5.13 -7.27 0.55
CA THR A 145 -4.54 -8.13 -0.48
C THR A 145 -5.27 -8.01 -1.81
N ILE A 146 -6.60 -8.01 -1.81
CA ILE A 146 -7.39 -7.82 -3.05
C ILE A 146 -7.06 -6.47 -3.68
N TYR A 147 -7.03 -5.39 -2.91
CA TYR A 147 -6.73 -4.05 -3.43
C TYR A 147 -5.31 -3.98 -3.99
N SER A 148 -4.31 -4.50 -3.27
CA SER A 148 -2.92 -4.52 -3.72
C SER A 148 -2.77 -5.26 -5.06
N ARG A 149 -3.34 -6.46 -5.17
CA ARG A 149 -3.21 -7.26 -6.40
C ARG A 149 -3.97 -6.66 -7.58
N LEU A 150 -5.11 -6.02 -7.32
CA LEU A 150 -5.82 -5.24 -8.33
C LEU A 150 -4.95 -4.07 -8.83
N PHE A 151 -4.29 -3.36 -7.92
CA PHE A 151 -3.41 -2.25 -8.27
C PHE A 151 -2.21 -2.73 -9.10
N ASP A 152 -1.54 -3.80 -8.68
CA ASP A 152 -0.44 -4.42 -9.43
C ASP A 152 -0.88 -4.80 -10.85
N TRP A 153 -2.06 -5.42 -10.98
CA TRP A 153 -2.63 -5.76 -12.29
C TRP A 153 -2.88 -4.52 -13.17
N ILE A 154 -3.38 -3.41 -12.60
CA ILE A 154 -3.59 -2.15 -13.34
C ILE A 154 -2.25 -1.60 -13.83
N VAL A 155 -1.22 -1.59 -12.97
CA VAL A 155 0.14 -1.15 -13.31
C VAL A 155 0.71 -1.99 -14.45
N ASP A 156 0.61 -3.32 -14.35
CA ASP A 156 1.07 -4.24 -15.40
C ASP A 156 0.34 -4.01 -16.72
N LYS A 157 -0.98 -3.77 -16.67
CA LYS A 157 -1.78 -3.48 -17.86
C LYS A 157 -1.36 -2.16 -18.53
N ILE A 158 -1.10 -1.11 -17.73
CA ILE A 158 -0.58 0.17 -18.22
C ILE A 158 0.81 -0.01 -18.84
N ASN A 159 1.72 -0.71 -18.17
CA ASN A 159 3.08 -0.96 -18.67
C ASN A 159 3.07 -1.74 -20.00
N ASN A 160 2.20 -2.73 -20.14
CA ASN A 160 2.03 -3.48 -21.37
C ASN A 160 1.40 -2.63 -22.50
N SER A 161 0.54 -1.68 -22.16
CA SER A 161 -0.11 -0.78 -23.13
C SER A 161 0.85 0.29 -23.65
N ILE A 162 1.64 0.90 -22.77
CA ILE A 162 2.68 1.87 -23.14
C ILE A 162 3.78 1.17 -23.95
N GLY A 163 4.16 -0.04 -23.53
CA GLY A 163 5.26 -0.80 -24.11
C GLY A 163 6.63 -0.23 -23.73
N GLN A 164 7.67 -1.04 -23.93
CA GLN A 164 9.07 -0.62 -23.76
C GLN A 164 9.85 -0.99 -25.02
N ASP A 165 10.72 -0.10 -25.48
CA ASP A 165 11.68 -0.42 -26.55
C ASP A 165 12.91 -1.09 -25.92
N PRO A 166 13.13 -2.40 -26.09
CA PRO A 166 14.28 -3.09 -25.53
C PRO A 166 15.60 -2.65 -26.16
N ASN A 167 15.56 -1.94 -27.29
CA ASN A 167 16.74 -1.41 -27.98
C ASN A 167 16.96 0.08 -27.70
N ALA A 168 16.20 0.68 -26.79
CA ALA A 168 16.37 2.07 -26.41
C ALA A 168 17.81 2.31 -25.92
N LYS A 169 18.53 3.21 -26.61
CA LYS A 169 19.90 3.58 -26.25
C LYS A 169 19.98 4.53 -25.06
N SER A 170 18.89 5.26 -24.80
CA SER A 170 18.81 6.29 -23.77
C SER A 170 17.38 6.39 -23.26
N ILE A 171 17.24 6.61 -21.96
CA ILE A 171 15.96 6.75 -21.26
C ILE A 171 16.05 7.98 -20.37
N ILE A 172 14.98 8.77 -20.32
CA ILE A 172 14.83 9.86 -19.36
C ILE A 172 13.83 9.38 -18.30
N GLY A 173 14.30 9.22 -17.07
CA GLY A 173 13.47 8.87 -15.93
C GLY A 173 12.92 10.12 -15.24
N VAL A 174 11.65 10.09 -14.87
CA VAL A 174 11.03 11.11 -14.01
C VAL A 174 10.59 10.43 -12.73
N LEU A 175 11.13 10.87 -11.60
CA LEU A 175 10.78 10.35 -10.28
C LEU A 175 9.88 11.36 -9.57
N ASP A 176 8.59 11.01 -9.42
CA ASP A 176 7.62 11.74 -8.62
C ASP A 176 7.27 10.91 -7.38
N ILE A 177 7.64 11.41 -6.20
CA ILE A 177 7.48 10.73 -4.93
C ILE A 177 7.06 11.69 -3.84
N TYR A 178 6.53 11.15 -2.73
CA TYR A 178 6.26 11.93 -1.54
C TYR A 178 7.52 12.62 -1.02
N GLY A 179 7.43 13.93 -0.79
CA GLY A 179 8.47 14.68 -0.07
C GLY A 179 8.51 14.32 1.41
N PHE A 180 9.48 14.88 2.12
CA PHE A 180 9.62 14.69 3.57
C PHE A 180 8.33 15.12 4.31
N GLU A 181 7.84 14.27 5.20
CA GLU A 181 6.60 14.50 5.96
C GLU A 181 6.86 14.56 7.47
N SER A 182 6.28 15.56 8.12
CA SER A 182 6.24 15.66 9.58
C SER A 182 4.86 16.15 10.01
N PHE A 183 4.06 15.24 10.53
CA PHE A 183 2.73 15.48 11.04
C PHE A 183 2.70 15.45 12.57
N LYS A 184 1.54 15.80 13.14
CA LYS A 184 1.28 15.65 14.57
C LYS A 184 1.40 14.19 15.04
N ILE A 185 1.07 13.24 14.16
CA ILE A 185 1.14 11.81 14.39
C ILE A 185 1.81 11.20 13.17
N ASN A 186 3.01 10.64 13.34
CA ASN A 186 3.76 9.95 12.28
C ASN A 186 3.75 8.46 12.57
N SER A 187 3.37 7.65 11.59
CA SER A 187 3.34 6.19 11.74
C SER A 187 4.36 5.51 10.82
N PHE A 188 4.20 4.20 10.59
CA PHE A 188 5.12 3.39 9.81
C PHE A 188 5.25 3.89 8.36
N GLU A 189 4.15 4.38 7.79
CA GLU A 189 4.09 4.94 6.45
C GLU A 189 4.98 6.19 6.33
N GLN A 190 4.89 7.12 7.29
CA GLN A 190 5.77 8.29 7.34
C GLN A 190 7.24 7.90 7.52
N LEU A 191 7.53 6.86 8.30
CA LEU A 191 8.91 6.38 8.45
C LEU A 191 9.48 5.88 7.10
N CYS A 192 8.70 5.12 6.33
CA CYS A 192 9.08 4.69 4.98
C CYS A 192 9.30 5.90 4.04
N ILE A 193 8.39 6.88 4.05
CA ILE A 193 8.51 8.11 3.24
C ILE A 193 9.78 8.88 3.60
N ASN A 194 10.01 9.12 4.90
CA ASN A 194 11.17 9.88 5.36
C ASN A 194 12.48 9.14 5.14
N LEU A 195 12.49 7.81 5.24
CA LEU A 195 13.67 7.00 4.87
C LEU A 195 14.00 7.13 3.37
N THR A 196 12.99 7.16 2.51
CA THR A 196 13.20 7.39 1.06
C THR A 196 13.81 8.76 0.81
N ASN A 197 13.27 9.80 1.44
CA ASN A 197 13.80 11.16 1.34
C ASN A 197 15.22 11.25 1.87
N GLU A 198 15.55 10.55 2.96
CA GLU A 198 16.90 10.48 3.50
C GLU A 198 17.89 9.89 2.47
N LYS A 199 17.51 8.80 1.80
CA LYS A 199 18.35 8.16 0.75
C LYS A 199 18.50 9.03 -0.50
N LEU A 200 17.44 9.70 -0.93
CA LEU A 200 17.50 10.62 -2.06
C LEU A 200 18.30 11.87 -1.74
N GLN A 201 18.19 12.39 -0.51
CA GLN A 201 19.01 13.49 -0.03
C GLN A 201 20.48 13.09 0.07
N GLN A 202 20.78 11.87 0.54
CA GLN A 202 22.13 11.32 0.55
C GLN A 202 22.70 11.25 -0.88
N HIS A 203 21.93 10.72 -1.84
CA HIS A 203 22.35 10.66 -3.24
C HIS A 203 22.54 12.05 -3.86
N PHE A 204 21.64 13.01 -3.59
CA PHE A 204 21.80 14.40 -3.99
C PHE A 204 23.10 14.99 -3.45
N ASN A 205 23.39 14.82 -2.16
CA ASN A 205 24.61 15.34 -1.55
C ASN A 205 25.86 14.69 -2.18
N GLN A 206 25.84 13.38 -2.41
CA GLN A 206 26.95 12.69 -3.06
C GLN A 206 27.15 13.17 -4.49
N HIS A 207 26.07 13.26 -5.29
CA HIS A 207 26.17 13.64 -6.69
C HIS A 207 26.63 15.10 -6.85
N VAL A 208 25.91 16.03 -6.22
CA VAL A 208 26.20 17.46 -6.33
C VAL A 208 27.56 17.80 -5.73
N PHE A 209 27.84 17.36 -4.50
CA PHE A 209 29.08 17.79 -3.86
C PHE A 209 30.28 16.94 -4.26
N LYS A 210 30.18 15.62 -4.37
CA LYS A 210 31.37 14.79 -4.62
C LYS A 210 31.80 14.83 -6.08
N MET A 211 30.86 14.74 -7.03
CA MET A 211 31.23 14.70 -8.45
C MET A 211 31.61 16.07 -8.99
N GLU A 212 30.96 17.16 -8.56
CA GLU A 212 31.45 18.51 -8.90
C GLU A 212 32.89 18.73 -8.41
N GLN A 213 33.23 18.23 -7.21
CA GLN A 213 34.59 18.34 -6.67
C GLN A 213 35.61 17.50 -7.44
N GLU A 214 35.25 16.29 -7.87
CA GLU A 214 36.09 15.45 -8.73
C GLU A 214 36.34 16.11 -10.09
N GLU A 215 35.31 16.75 -10.68
CA GLU A 215 35.42 17.49 -11.93
C GLU A 215 36.28 18.74 -11.79
N TYR A 216 36.10 19.54 -10.73
CA TYR A 216 36.98 20.69 -10.47
C TYR A 216 38.44 20.29 -10.27
N THR A 217 38.68 19.13 -9.65
CA THR A 217 40.02 18.58 -9.46
C THR A 217 40.63 18.13 -10.78
N MET A 218 39.83 17.49 -11.64
CA MET A 218 40.25 17.03 -12.97
C MET A 218 40.56 18.18 -13.93
N GLU A 219 39.76 19.24 -13.88
CA GLU A 219 39.91 20.44 -14.72
C GLU A 219 40.91 21.47 -14.14
N GLU A 220 41.61 21.12 -13.05
CA GLU A 220 42.58 21.98 -12.34
C GLU A 220 42.02 23.37 -11.95
N ILE A 221 40.71 23.43 -11.68
CA ILE A 221 40.03 24.65 -11.24
C ILE A 221 40.38 24.90 -9.76
N ASN A 222 40.61 26.15 -9.38
CA ASN A 222 40.89 26.49 -7.98
C ASN A 222 39.58 26.54 -7.17
N TRP A 223 39.37 25.60 -6.26
CA TRP A 223 38.17 25.49 -5.42
C TRP A 223 38.53 25.12 -3.97
N SER A 224 37.60 25.37 -3.04
CA SER A 224 37.75 25.05 -1.61
C SER A 224 36.78 23.95 -1.18
N TYR A 225 37.27 23.00 -0.38
CA TYR A 225 36.45 21.88 0.13
C TYR A 225 35.21 22.37 0.88
N VAL A 226 34.03 21.94 0.41
CA VAL A 226 32.76 22.18 1.09
C VAL A 226 32.44 20.95 1.93
N GLU A 227 32.54 21.08 3.26
CA GLU A 227 32.08 20.05 4.19
C GLU A 227 30.55 19.92 4.11
N PHE A 228 30.06 18.69 3.97
CA PHE A 228 28.65 18.38 4.04
C PHE A 228 28.39 17.24 5.04
N VAL A 229 27.19 17.21 5.61
CA VAL A 229 26.79 16.15 6.54
C VAL A 229 26.45 14.89 5.75
N ASP A 230 27.20 13.82 6.00
CA ASP A 230 26.96 12.51 5.38
C ASP A 230 26.01 11.68 6.25
N ASN A 231 24.80 11.45 5.74
CA ASN A 231 23.75 10.68 6.40
C ASN A 231 23.95 9.16 6.19
N GLN A 232 25.17 8.67 6.43
CA GLN A 232 25.54 7.26 6.26
C GLN A 232 24.79 6.32 7.20
N ASP A 233 24.47 5.12 6.70
CA ASP A 233 23.84 4.06 7.47
C ASP A 233 24.79 3.52 8.56
N LYS A 234 24.28 3.42 9.80
CA LYS A 234 24.95 2.64 10.86
C LYS A 234 24.45 1.18 10.86
N PRO A 235 25.32 0.19 11.15
CA PRO A 235 24.88 -1.20 11.29
C PRO A 235 23.86 -1.33 12.44
N GLY A 236 22.77 -2.08 12.21
CA GLY A 236 21.69 -2.29 13.20
C GLY A 236 20.51 -1.31 13.11
N GLY A 237 20.05 -0.98 11.90
CA GLY A 237 18.99 0.00 11.66
C GLY A 237 17.60 -0.40 12.21
N ILE A 238 16.74 0.59 12.42
CA ILE A 238 15.39 0.43 13.00
C ILE A 238 14.55 -0.60 12.24
N ILE A 239 14.66 -0.70 10.91
CA ILE A 239 13.94 -1.72 10.12
C ILE A 239 14.39 -3.14 10.50
N ALA A 240 15.70 -3.38 10.67
CA ALA A 240 16.20 -4.68 11.09
C ALA A 240 15.72 -5.04 12.51
N LEU A 241 15.68 -4.05 13.41
CA LEU A 241 15.14 -4.22 14.76
C LEU A 241 13.62 -4.45 14.77
N LEU A 242 12.86 -3.84 13.86
CA LEU A 242 11.43 -4.09 13.69
C LEU A 242 11.16 -5.50 13.16
N ASP A 243 12.01 -6.01 12.27
CA ASP A 243 11.92 -7.39 11.77
C ASP A 243 12.28 -8.42 12.85
N GLU A 244 13.19 -8.10 13.77
CA GLU A 244 13.54 -8.95 14.92
C GLU A 244 12.53 -8.87 16.09
N ALA A 245 11.87 -7.72 16.28
CA ALA A 245 10.99 -7.45 17.42
C ALA A 245 9.56 -8.00 17.24
N CYS A 246 9.39 -9.32 17.16
CA CYS A 246 8.06 -9.96 17.18
C CYS A 246 7.68 -10.57 18.56
N LYS A 247 8.01 -9.95 19.71
CA LYS A 247 7.54 -10.33 21.09
C LYS A 247 7.50 -9.12 22.07
N PRO A 248 6.67 -9.13 23.15
CA PRO A 248 5.92 -7.92 23.56
C PRO A 248 6.47 -7.04 24.71
N LYS A 249 5.99 -5.78 24.68
CA LYS A 249 5.80 -4.73 25.71
C LYS A 249 7.03 -3.95 26.24
N LEU A 250 7.37 -2.86 25.55
CA LEU A 250 7.99 -1.68 26.17
C LEU A 250 6.94 -0.61 26.49
N ALA A 251 7.18 0.16 27.55
CA ALA A 251 6.26 1.17 28.12
C ALA A 251 6.25 2.52 27.38
N ARG A 252 7.11 2.70 26.37
CA ARG A 252 7.12 3.87 25.48
C ARG A 252 6.77 3.39 24.08
N THR A 253 5.68 3.92 23.53
CA THR A 253 5.21 3.64 22.18
C THR A 253 5.77 4.64 21.16
N ASP A 254 6.53 5.65 21.58
CA ASP A 254 7.06 6.68 20.68
C ASP A 254 8.59 6.69 20.66
N PHE A 255 9.17 7.01 19.51
CA PHE A 255 10.60 7.26 19.33
C PHE A 255 10.83 8.45 18.39
N THR A 256 11.93 9.17 18.57
CA THR A 256 12.30 10.31 17.73
C THR A 256 13.55 9.99 16.91
N ILE A 257 13.51 10.30 15.62
CA ILE A 257 14.69 10.27 14.74
C ILE A 257 15.03 11.72 14.37
N ASN A 258 16.31 12.06 14.48
CA ASN A 258 16.85 13.30 13.93
C ASN A 258 17.17 13.07 12.44
N HIS A 259 16.34 13.63 11.56
CA HIS A 259 16.50 13.59 10.11
C HIS A 259 17.20 14.84 9.58
N TYR A 260 17.62 14.84 8.31
CA TYR A 260 18.19 16.03 7.68
C TYR A 260 17.27 17.28 7.72
N ALA A 261 15.96 17.06 7.78
CA ALA A 261 14.93 18.11 7.84
C ALA A 261 14.44 18.40 9.27
N GLY A 262 15.08 17.83 10.29
CA GLY A 262 14.77 18.03 11.70
C GLY A 262 14.25 16.78 12.42
N ASP A 263 13.90 16.95 13.69
CA ASP A 263 13.42 15.87 14.54
C ASP A 263 11.98 15.46 14.18
N VAL A 264 11.75 14.17 14.02
CA VAL A 264 10.41 13.59 13.81
C VAL A 264 10.15 12.50 14.83
N THR A 265 9.04 12.64 15.57
CA THR A 265 8.57 11.63 16.52
C THR A 265 7.55 10.71 15.85
N TYR A 266 7.80 9.41 15.93
CA TYR A 266 6.98 8.33 15.38
C TYR A 266 6.29 7.56 16.50
N GLN A 267 5.01 7.22 16.27
CA GLN A 267 4.24 6.34 17.13
C GLN A 267 4.37 4.90 16.63
N ALA A 268 5.10 4.08 17.37
CA ALA A 268 5.35 2.66 17.09
C ALA A 268 4.11 1.76 17.29
N ASP A 269 2.99 2.31 17.74
CA ASP A 269 1.73 1.59 17.82
C ASP A 269 1.38 0.95 16.47
N GLN A 270 1.08 -0.34 16.51
CA GLN A 270 0.76 -1.17 15.34
C GLN A 270 1.87 -1.30 14.29
N PHE A 271 3.10 -0.82 14.50
CA PHE A 271 4.20 -0.98 13.54
C PHE A 271 4.39 -2.43 13.11
N LEU A 272 4.33 -3.37 14.06
CA LEU A 272 4.47 -4.80 13.78
C LEU A 272 3.31 -5.34 12.94
N ASP A 273 2.09 -4.87 13.17
CA ASP A 273 0.92 -5.34 12.42
C ASP A 273 0.86 -4.71 11.04
N LYS A 274 1.34 -3.46 10.90
CA LYS A 274 1.55 -2.80 9.61
C LYS A 274 2.70 -3.43 8.82
N ASN A 275 3.78 -3.85 9.46
CA ASN A 275 4.94 -4.47 8.81
C ASN A 275 4.69 -5.93 8.37
N LYS A 276 3.66 -6.58 8.92
CA LYS A 276 3.25 -7.94 8.55
C LYS A 276 2.44 -7.95 7.26
N ASP A 277 3.10 -8.30 6.16
CA ASP A 277 2.45 -8.63 4.88
C ASP A 277 2.43 -10.14 4.69
N TYR A 278 1.46 -10.80 5.32
CA TYR A 278 1.22 -12.23 5.10
C TYR A 278 0.00 -12.42 4.21
N VAL A 279 0.24 -12.99 3.03
CA VAL A 279 -0.83 -13.57 2.23
C VAL A 279 -1.33 -14.80 2.96
N ILE A 280 -2.58 -14.71 3.40
CA ILE A 280 -3.28 -15.81 4.06
C ILE A 280 -3.61 -16.88 3.01
N ALA A 281 -3.14 -18.11 3.21
CA ALA A 281 -3.29 -19.20 2.26
C ALA A 281 -4.77 -19.51 1.94
N GLU A 282 -5.67 -19.37 2.91
CA GLU A 282 -7.10 -19.58 2.70
C GLU A 282 -7.71 -18.49 1.80
N HIS A 283 -7.26 -17.24 1.92
CA HIS A 283 -7.70 -16.16 1.02
C HIS A 283 -7.21 -16.42 -0.41
N GLN A 284 -5.97 -16.87 -0.54
CA GLN A 284 -5.37 -17.24 -1.82
C GLN A 284 -6.19 -18.37 -2.47
N ALA A 285 -6.41 -19.48 -1.76
CA ALA A 285 -7.17 -20.61 -2.29
C ALA A 285 -8.63 -20.26 -2.62
N LEU A 286 -9.27 -19.42 -1.79
CA LEU A 286 -10.64 -18.96 -2.03
C LEU A 286 -10.79 -18.19 -3.34
N LEU A 287 -9.86 -17.26 -3.60
CA LEU A 287 -9.97 -16.36 -4.76
C LEU A 287 -9.38 -16.95 -6.03
N ASP A 288 -8.37 -17.83 -5.92
CA ASP A 288 -7.92 -18.69 -7.01
C ASP A 288 -9.07 -19.56 -7.56
N ALA A 289 -9.92 -20.09 -6.65
CA ALA A 289 -11.10 -20.87 -7.00
C ALA A 289 -12.34 -20.03 -7.41
N SER A 290 -12.18 -18.71 -7.62
CA SER A 290 -13.29 -17.86 -8.06
C SER A 290 -13.80 -18.28 -9.44
N ASN A 291 -15.13 -18.23 -9.63
CA ASN A 291 -15.74 -18.42 -10.95
C ASN A 291 -15.53 -17.20 -11.87
N CYS A 292 -14.95 -16.11 -11.36
CA CYS A 292 -14.55 -14.97 -12.15
C CYS A 292 -13.08 -15.13 -12.59
N PRO A 293 -12.80 -15.29 -13.90
CA PRO A 293 -11.42 -15.41 -14.39
C PRO A 293 -10.54 -14.22 -14.03
N PHE A 294 -11.11 -13.01 -14.02
CA PHE A 294 -10.39 -11.81 -13.60
C PHE A 294 -9.91 -11.90 -12.15
N VAL A 295 -10.80 -12.28 -11.22
CA VAL A 295 -10.45 -12.44 -9.79
C VAL A 295 -9.48 -13.58 -9.58
N ALA A 296 -9.71 -14.74 -10.22
CA ALA A 296 -8.79 -15.88 -10.15
C ALA A 296 -7.37 -15.51 -10.63
N ASN A 297 -7.27 -14.74 -11.71
CA ASN A 297 -5.98 -14.28 -12.24
C ASN A 297 -5.26 -13.26 -11.35
N LEU A 298 -5.98 -12.54 -10.46
CA LEU A 298 -5.31 -11.74 -9.43
C LEU A 298 -4.64 -12.65 -8.37
N PHE A 299 -5.12 -13.88 -8.21
CA PHE A 299 -4.70 -14.83 -7.20
C PHE A 299 -4.17 -16.14 -7.82
N PRO A 300 -3.12 -16.12 -8.66
CA PRO A 300 -2.55 -17.33 -9.22
C PRO A 300 -2.02 -18.28 -8.14
N PRO A 301 -2.04 -19.60 -8.38
CA PRO A 301 -1.61 -20.60 -7.40
C PRO A 301 -0.14 -20.39 -7.01
N LEU A 302 0.16 -20.57 -5.72
CA LEU A 302 1.52 -20.44 -5.21
C LEU A 302 2.39 -21.60 -5.74
N PRO A 303 3.64 -21.36 -6.17
CA PRO A 303 4.55 -22.41 -6.61
C PRO A 303 4.82 -23.45 -5.50
N GLU A 304 4.71 -24.74 -5.82
CA GLU A 304 4.81 -25.88 -4.87
C GLU A 304 6.14 -25.92 -4.07
N GLU A 305 7.23 -25.32 -4.58
CA GLU A 305 8.55 -25.30 -3.92
C GLU A 305 8.66 -24.36 -2.71
N THR A 306 7.68 -23.51 -2.44
CA THR A 306 7.72 -22.58 -1.28
C THR A 306 7.26 -23.20 0.05
N SER A 307 6.90 -24.49 0.05
CA SER A 307 6.40 -25.24 1.21
C SER A 307 7.45 -25.57 2.29
N LYS A 308 8.74 -25.26 2.06
CA LYS A 308 9.81 -25.36 3.07
C LYS A 308 10.53 -24.02 3.20
N GLN A 309 10.19 -23.26 4.23
CA GLN A 309 10.76 -21.94 4.57
C GLN A 309 10.48 -20.82 3.55
N SER A 310 9.20 -20.44 3.36
CA SER A 310 8.91 -19.05 3.01
C SER A 310 9.42 -18.16 4.15
N LYS A 311 10.65 -17.65 4.03
CA LYS A 311 11.15 -16.58 4.91
C LYS A 311 10.11 -15.47 4.86
N PHE A 312 9.46 -15.21 5.99
CA PHE A 312 8.58 -14.06 6.16
C PHE A 312 9.30 -12.83 5.63
N SER A 313 8.77 -12.22 4.57
CA SER A 313 9.30 -10.98 3.98
C SER A 313 8.34 -9.87 4.38
N SER A 314 8.79 -9.03 5.31
CA SER A 314 8.01 -7.91 5.84
C SER A 314 7.84 -6.80 4.80
N ILE A 315 6.86 -5.92 4.99
CA ILE A 315 6.71 -4.71 4.15
C ILE A 315 8.01 -3.91 4.17
N GLY A 316 8.62 -3.73 5.34
CA GLY A 316 9.88 -3.03 5.51
C GLY A 316 11.04 -3.66 4.74
N THR A 317 11.15 -5.00 4.72
CA THR A 317 12.17 -5.69 3.92
C THR A 317 11.94 -5.49 2.42
N ARG A 318 10.71 -5.68 1.92
CA ARG A 318 10.37 -5.48 0.50
C ARG A 318 10.62 -4.04 0.07
N PHE A 319 10.15 -3.09 0.89
CA PHE A 319 10.36 -1.66 0.68
C PHE A 319 11.84 -1.29 0.61
N LYS A 320 12.66 -1.81 1.54
CA LYS A 320 14.11 -1.58 1.52
C LYS A 320 14.76 -2.12 0.25
N GLN A 321 14.37 -3.30 -0.22
CA GLN A 321 14.87 -3.87 -1.48
C GLN A 321 14.46 -3.03 -2.70
N GLN A 322 13.20 -2.58 -2.75
CA GLN A 322 12.71 -1.70 -3.82
C GLN A 322 13.43 -0.35 -3.83
N LEU A 323 13.62 0.27 -2.67
CA LEU A 323 14.36 1.52 -2.53
C LEU A 323 15.82 1.35 -2.98
N GLN A 324 16.46 0.24 -2.58
CA GLN A 324 17.83 -0.05 -3.02
C GLN A 324 17.91 -0.19 -4.56
N ALA A 325 17.02 -0.95 -5.18
CA ALA A 325 16.98 -1.11 -6.63
C ALA A 325 16.72 0.23 -7.37
N LEU A 326 15.88 1.10 -6.79
CA LEU A 326 15.68 2.46 -7.30
C LEU A 326 16.99 3.27 -7.24
N MET A 327 17.68 3.27 -6.10
CA MET A 327 18.95 3.99 -5.95
C MET A 327 20.02 3.48 -6.91
N GLU A 328 20.12 2.16 -7.10
CA GLU A 328 21.01 1.54 -8.08
C GLU A 328 20.72 2.01 -9.51
N THR A 329 19.43 2.14 -9.86
CA THR A 329 19.02 2.67 -11.17
C THR A 329 19.43 4.14 -11.33
N LEU A 330 19.12 4.99 -10.34
CA LEU A 330 19.45 6.43 -10.36
C LEU A 330 20.96 6.68 -10.48
N ASN A 331 21.78 5.87 -9.81
CA ASN A 331 23.25 5.95 -9.87
C ASN A 331 23.82 5.72 -11.27
N THR A 332 23.07 5.13 -12.20
CA THR A 332 23.50 4.92 -13.59
C THR A 332 23.08 6.06 -14.53
N THR A 333 22.42 7.09 -14.01
CA THR A 333 21.85 8.20 -14.78
C THR A 333 22.52 9.53 -14.46
N GLU A 334 22.34 10.51 -15.35
CA GLU A 334 22.62 11.92 -15.06
C GLU A 334 21.38 12.55 -14.42
N PRO A 335 21.41 12.94 -13.13
CA PRO A 335 20.25 13.47 -12.42
C PRO A 335 20.09 14.97 -12.62
N HIS A 336 18.84 15.40 -12.73
CA HIS A 336 18.46 16.80 -12.66
C HIS A 336 17.42 16.98 -11.55
N TYR A 337 17.61 18.00 -10.72
CA TYR A 337 16.79 18.20 -9.52
C TYR A 337 15.84 19.40 -9.67
N ILE A 338 14.57 19.17 -9.38
CA ILE A 338 13.53 20.20 -9.32
C ILE A 338 13.02 20.28 -7.87
N ARG A 339 13.16 21.46 -7.24
CA ARG A 339 12.65 21.69 -5.88
C ARG A 339 11.35 22.49 -5.91
N CYS A 340 10.24 21.80 -5.66
CA CYS A 340 8.93 22.41 -5.52
C CYS A 340 8.78 23.00 -4.10
N VAL A 341 8.42 24.28 -4.01
CA VAL A 341 8.18 24.96 -2.73
C VAL A 341 6.69 25.22 -2.56
N LYS A 342 6.12 24.73 -1.45
CA LYS A 342 4.75 25.06 -1.04
C LYS A 342 4.77 26.43 -0.34
N PRO A 343 4.15 27.48 -0.92
CA PRO A 343 4.31 28.85 -0.40
C PRO A 343 3.52 29.11 0.88
N ASN A 344 2.49 28.32 1.18
CA ASN A 344 1.69 28.44 2.41
C ASN A 344 0.90 27.15 2.71
N ALA A 345 0.58 26.93 3.99
CA ALA A 345 -0.23 25.80 4.45
C ALA A 345 -1.71 25.91 4.04
N VAL A 346 -2.21 27.13 3.81
CA VAL A 346 -3.62 27.41 3.51
C VAL A 346 -4.03 27.19 2.04
N LEU A 347 -3.10 26.77 1.19
CA LEU A 347 -3.31 26.44 -0.23
C LEU A 347 -3.91 27.59 -1.07
N LYS A 348 -3.47 28.84 -0.83
CA LYS A 348 -3.96 30.02 -1.57
C LYS A 348 -2.86 30.72 -2.37
N PRO A 349 -3.16 31.23 -3.58
CA PRO A 349 -2.21 32.04 -4.34
C PRO A 349 -1.96 33.39 -3.63
N GLY A 350 -0.77 33.97 -3.84
CA GLY A 350 -0.42 35.30 -3.34
C GLY A 350 -0.09 35.39 -1.84
N ILE A 351 0.02 34.25 -1.14
CA ILE A 351 0.43 34.19 0.27
C ILE A 351 1.77 33.45 0.35
N PHE A 352 2.75 34.04 1.03
CA PHE A 352 4.04 33.42 1.32
C PHE A 352 4.28 33.40 2.83
N GLU A 353 4.37 32.22 3.42
CA GLU A 353 4.61 32.02 4.84
C GLU A 353 6.12 32.14 5.13
N ASN A 354 6.56 33.32 5.59
CA ASN A 354 7.92 33.56 6.07
C ASN A 354 8.01 33.27 7.57
N PHE A 355 8.08 32.00 7.95
CA PHE A 355 8.54 31.63 9.29
C PHE A 355 9.76 30.73 9.13
N ASN A 356 10.94 31.35 9.18
CA ASN A 356 12.21 30.66 9.41
C ASN A 356 12.25 30.11 10.83
#